data_AF-A0A965VM21-F1
#
_entry.id   AF-A0A965VM21-F1
#
_cell.length_a   1.000
_cell.length_b   1.000
_cell.length_c   1.000
_cell.angle_alpha   90.00
_cell.angle_beta   90.00
_cell.angle_gamma   90.00
#
_symmetry.space_group_name_H-M   'P 1'
#
loop_
_entity.id
_entity.type
_entity.pdbx_description
1 polymer ?
#
loop_
_entity_poly.entity_id
_entity_poly.type
_entity_poly.pdbx_seq_one_letter_code
_entity_poly.pdbx_strand_id
1 'polypeptide(L)' 'MIVAVYNRTFGKEDIPAISKILSALQAHKIQLVFYKDFYNQLKESFSFDETPAFFTSRLDLPLQTDML' A
#
# COMPACT_ATOMS: atom_id res chain seq x y z
N MET A 1 10.32 7.93 -4.97
CA MET A 1 10.50 6.75 -4.08
C MET A 1 9.21 5.97 -4.13
N ILE A 2 9.30 4.66 -4.34
CA ILE A 2 8.14 3.79 -4.51
C ILE A 2 8.13 2.82 -3.34
N VAL A 3 6.98 2.67 -2.68
CA VAL A 3 6.82 1.75 -1.55
C VAL A 3 5.82 0.67 -1.91
N ALA A 4 6.29 -0.57 -1.93
CA ALA A 4 5.45 -1.75 -2.08
C ALA A 4 4.89 -2.15 -0.72
N VAL A 5 3.57 -2.06 -0.58
CA VAL A 5 2.85 -2.41 0.64
C VAL A 5 2.26 -3.80 0.49
N TYR A 6 2.67 -4.69 1.38
CA TYR A 6 2.24 -6.08 1.37
C TYR A 6 1.98 -6.61 2.76
N ASN A 7 0.80 -7.20 2.97
CA ASN A 7 0.53 -7.91 4.20
C ASN A 7 -0.30 -9.18 3.93
N ARG A 8 0.23 -10.33 4.36
CA ARG A 8 -0.44 -11.64 4.29
C ARG A 8 -1.40 -11.90 5.44
N THR A 9 -1.18 -11.24 6.56
CA THR A 9 -1.86 -11.44 7.86
C THR A 9 -2.69 -10.22 8.23
N PHE A 10 -3.12 -9.44 7.24
CA PHE A 10 -3.87 -8.22 7.49
C PHE A 10 -5.15 -8.51 8.28
N GLY A 11 -5.18 -8.02 9.53
CA GLY A 11 -6.35 -8.03 10.38
C GLY A 11 -7.01 -6.66 10.41
N LYS A 12 -8.32 -6.61 10.71
CA LYS A 12 -9.04 -5.34 10.89
C LYS A 12 -8.46 -4.48 12.02
N GLU A 13 -7.76 -5.10 12.95
CA GLU A 13 -7.04 -4.44 14.06
C GLU A 13 -5.84 -3.59 13.58
N ASP A 14 -5.24 -3.93 12.44
CA ASP A 14 -4.11 -3.19 11.89
C ASP A 14 -4.53 -1.96 11.08
N ILE A 15 -5.81 -1.86 10.70
CA ILE A 15 -6.37 -0.74 9.92
C ILE A 15 -5.96 0.63 10.48
N PRO A 16 -6.18 0.95 11.77
CA PRO A 16 -5.82 2.27 12.29
C PRO A 16 -4.32 2.56 12.25
N ALA A 17 -3.46 1.55 12.37
CA ALA A 17 -2.01 1.72 12.28
C ALA A 17 -1.58 1.93 10.82
N ILE A 18 -2.05 1.07 9.91
CA ILE A 18 -1.74 1.14 8.48
C ILE A 18 -2.26 2.43 7.88
N SER A 19 -3.50 2.84 8.18
CA SER A 19 -4.06 4.11 7.70
C SER A 19 -3.20 5.31 8.08
N LYS A 20 -2.65 5.34 9.30
CA LYS A 20 -1.71 6.41 9.70
C LYS A 20 -0.43 6.42 8.87
N ILE A 21 0.14 5.24 8.63
CA ILE A 21 1.35 5.09 7.81
C ILE A 21 1.05 5.54 6.37
N LEU A 22 -0.05 5.09 5.79
CA LEU A 22 -0.44 5.43 4.41
C LEU A 22 -0.73 6.91 4.24
N SER A 23 -1.44 7.55 5.18
CA SER A 23 -1.65 8.99 5.17
C SER A 23 -0.34 9.77 5.25
N ALA A 24 0.62 9.32 6.07
CA ALA A 24 1.93 9.95 6.13
C ALA A 24 2.68 9.79 4.79
N LEU A 25 2.68 8.58 4.21
CA LEU A 25 3.33 8.32 2.93
C LEU A 25 2.71 9.15 1.79
N GLN A 26 1.38 9.30 1.76
CA GLN A 26 0.68 10.18 0.82
C GLN A 26 1.04 11.66 1.03
N ALA A 27 1.11 12.14 2.28
CA ALA A 27 1.51 13.51 2.58
C ALA A 27 2.94 13.82 2.07
N HIS A 28 3.81 12.80 2.04
CA HIS A 28 5.15 12.89 1.46
C HIS A 28 5.20 12.68 -0.07
N LYS A 29 4.05 12.57 -0.75
CA LYS A 29 3.92 12.27 -2.19
C LYS A 29 4.69 11.02 -2.62
N ILE A 30 4.71 10.01 -1.74
CA ILE A 30 5.35 8.73 -2.01
C ILE A 30 4.36 7.88 -2.81
N GLN A 31 4.85 7.29 -3.89
CA GLN A 31 4.03 6.42 -4.73
C GLN A 31 3.87 5.07 -4.04
N LEU A 32 2.62 4.73 -3.72
CA LEU A 32 2.26 3.50 -3.04
C LEU A 32 1.84 2.45 -4.06
N VAL A 33 2.44 1.27 -3.96
CA VAL A 33 2.11 0.12 -4.79
C VAL A 33 1.60 -0.99 -3.88
N PHE A 34 0.37 -1.46 -4.11
CA PHE A 34 -0.26 -2.44 -3.24
C PHE A 34 -0.34 -3.80 -3.90
N TYR A 35 -0.22 -4.84 -3.08
CA TYR A 35 -0.60 -6.16 -3.52
C TYR A 35 -2.13 -6.22 -3.72
N LYS A 36 -2.57 -6.76 -4.86
CA LYS A 36 -3.96 -6.65 -5.33
C LYS A 36 -4.99 -7.20 -4.33
N ASP A 37 -4.72 -8.34 -3.70
CA ASP A 37 -5.62 -8.93 -2.70
C ASP A 37 -5.68 -8.10 -1.41
N PHE A 38 -4.54 -7.54 -1.00
CA PHE A 38 -4.46 -6.69 0.19
C PHE A 38 -5.22 -5.37 -0.03
N TYR A 39 -5.03 -4.74 -1.19
CA TYR A 39 -5.75 -3.53 -1.55
C TYR A 39 -7.27 -3.73 -1.55
N ASN A 40 -7.75 -4.87 -2.04
CA ASN A 40 -9.18 -5.16 -2.07
C ASN A 40 -9.82 -5.17 -0.68
N GLN A 41 -9.08 -5.57 0.35
CA GLN A 41 -9.55 -5.53 1.74
C GLN A 41 -9.42 -4.11 2.33
N LEU A 42 -8.34 -3.41 1.97
CA LEU A 42 -8.01 -2.10 2.52
C LEU A 42 -8.90 -0.98 1.97
N LYS A 43 -9.28 -1.03 0.68
CA LYS A 43 -10.12 -0.01 0.02
C LYS A 43 -11.49 0.17 0.66
N GLU A 44 -11.99 -0.84 1.38
CA GLU A 44 -13.26 -0.75 2.10
C GLU A 44 -13.16 0.09 3.36
N SER A 45 -11.95 0.26 3.90
CA SER A 45 -11.68 0.95 5.16
C SER A 45 -10.89 2.24 5.00
N PHE A 46 -10.23 2.45 3.86
CA PHE A 46 -9.40 3.62 3.58
C PHE A 46 -9.64 4.14 2.16
N SER A 47 -9.86 5.45 2.04
CA SER A 47 -9.98 6.14 0.76
C SER A 47 -8.63 6.74 0.36
N PHE A 48 -8.20 6.47 -0.86
CA PHE A 48 -6.97 7.02 -1.42
C PHE A 48 -7.28 8.23 -2.31
N ASP A 49 -6.60 9.36 -2.08
CA ASP A 49 -6.67 10.54 -2.96
C ASP A 49 -6.15 10.27 -4.39
N GLU A 50 -5.14 9.41 -4.52
CA GLU A 50 -4.57 9.01 -5.81
C GLU A 50 -4.81 7.52 -6.07
N THR A 51 -5.01 7.17 -7.35
CA THR A 51 -5.15 5.78 -7.77
C THR A 51 -3.87 5.01 -7.43
N PRO A 52 -3.91 4.07 -6.49
CA PRO A 52 -2.72 3.33 -6.12
C PRO A 52 -2.28 2.42 -7.27
N ALA A 53 -0.97 2.22 -7.38
CA ALA A 53 -0.44 1.21 -8.29
C ALA A 53 -0.61 -0.18 -7.67
N PHE A 54 -0.71 -1.22 -8.51
CA PHE A 54 -0.83 -2.59 -8.04
C PHE A 54 0.32 -3.44 -8.55
N PHE A 55 0.78 -4.38 -7.72
CA PHE A 55 1.74 -5.39 -8.14
C PHE A 55 1.25 -6.79 -7.78
N THR A 56 1.64 -7.75 -8.61
CA THR A 56 1.34 -9.18 -8.42
C THR A 56 2.58 -10.01 -8.18
N SER A 57 3.73 -9.56 -8.65
CA SER A 57 5.02 -10.23 -8.43
C SER A 57 6.14 -9.23 -8.25
N ARG A 58 7.23 -9.66 -7.59
CA ARG A 58 8.43 -8.84 -7.39
C ARG A 58 9.05 -8.34 -8.72
N LEU A 59 8.76 -9.03 -9.82
CA LEU A 59 9.16 -8.65 -11.18
C LEU A 59 8.39 -7.43 -11.73
N ASP A 60 7.19 -7.16 -11.22
CA ASP A 60 6.40 -5.98 -11.59
C ASP A 60 6.87 -4.70 -10.88
N LEU A 61 7.74 -4.83 -9.87
CA LEU A 61 8.20 -3.70 -9.09
C LEU A 61 9.38 -3.02 -9.79
N PRO A 62 9.33 -1.69 -9.99
CA PRO A 62 10.49 -0.94 -10.46
C PRO A 62 11.71 -1.19 -9.58
N LEU A 63 12.90 -1.19 -10.19
CA LEU A 63 14.20 -1.42 -9.52
C LEU A 63 14.46 -0.52 -8.28
N GLN A 64 13.69 0.54 -8.09
CA GLN A 64 13.77 1.50 -6.97
C GLN A 64 12.56 1.40 -6.02
N THR A 65 12.08 0.18 -5.75
CA THR A 65 10.96 -0.04 -4.83
C THR A 65 11.44 -0.64 -3.51
N ASP A 66 11.20 0.08 -2.42
CA ASP A 66 11.35 -0.45 -1.06
C ASP A 66 10.09 -1.27 -0.69
N MET A 67 10.29 -2.45 -0.08
CA MET A 67 9.19 -3.28 0.43
C MET A 67 9.00 -3.03 1.92
N LEU A 68 7.75 -2.77 2.31
CA LEU A 68 7.31 -2.60 3.70
C LEU A 68 6.25 -3.65 4.06
#